data_AF-A0A523X030-F1
#
_entry.id   AF-A0A523X030-F1
#
_cell.length_a   1.000
_cell.length_b   1.000
_cell.length_c   1.000
_cell.angle_alpha   90.00
_cell.angle_beta   90.00
_cell.angle_gamma   90.00
#
_symmetry.space_group_name_H-M   'P 1'
#
loop_
_entity.id
_entity.type
_entity.pdbx_description
1 polymer ?
#
loop_
_entity_poly.entity_id
_entity_poly.type
_entity_poly.pdbx_seq_one_letter_code
_entity_poly.pdbx_strand_id
1 'polypeptide(L)'
;MGRVTRDSMRGRLQEAMERLRRRYREALKDEAMQRAFDELWPAWAGEQGAMIYAEVLSALDLLLLTAAVDNRREIEELRKENREARRLIEGLAEAARREG
;
A
#
# COMPACT_ATOMS: atom_id res chain seq x y z
N MET A 1 -34.57 4.35 -9.74
CA MET A 1 -33.13 4.05 -9.60
C MET A 1 -32.36 5.35 -9.66
N GLY A 2 -31.82 5.81 -8.52
CA GLY A 2 -31.16 7.11 -8.42
C GLY A 2 -29.93 7.16 -9.30
N ARG A 3 -29.79 8.25 -10.09
CA ARG A 3 -28.59 8.52 -10.87
C ARG A 3 -27.40 8.45 -9.92
N VAL A 4 -26.49 7.49 -10.15
CA VAL A 4 -25.18 7.51 -9.50
C VAL A 4 -24.60 8.89 -9.78
N THR A 5 -24.48 9.69 -8.73
CA THR A 5 -23.95 11.05 -8.79
C THR A 5 -22.48 10.94 -9.20
N ARG A 6 -22.24 10.97 -10.51
CA ARG A 6 -20.89 11.01 -11.11
C ARG A 6 -20.03 12.12 -10.51
N ASP A 7 -20.68 13.20 -10.05
CA ASP A 7 -20.04 14.36 -9.43
C ASP A 7 -19.72 14.16 -7.93
N SER A 8 -20.18 13.08 -7.30
CA SER A 8 -19.84 12.77 -5.91
C SER A 8 -18.36 12.42 -5.77
N MET A 9 -17.79 12.69 -4.58
CA MET A 9 -16.40 12.30 -4.27
C MET A 9 -16.17 10.80 -4.49
N ARG A 10 -17.15 9.97 -4.13
CA ARG A 10 -17.15 8.52 -4.38
C ARG A 10 -17.04 8.20 -5.87
N GLY A 11 -17.89 8.77 -6.70
CA GLY A 11 -17.88 8.54 -8.15
C GLY A 11 -16.56 8.96 -8.79
N ARG A 12 -16.06 10.15 -8.41
CA ARG A 12 -14.77 10.66 -8.91
C ARG A 12 -13.59 9.78 -8.49
N LEU A 13 -13.56 9.30 -7.24
CA LEU A 13 -12.52 8.40 -6.75
C LEU A 13 -12.55 7.05 -7.48
N GLN A 14 -13.72 6.43 -7.58
CA GLN A 14 -13.88 5.14 -8.28
C GLN A 14 -13.44 5.23 -9.74
N GLU A 15 -13.86 6.29 -10.45
CA GLU A 15 -13.44 6.51 -11.83
C GLU A 15 -11.92 6.76 -11.94
N ALA A 16 -11.32 7.51 -11.01
CA ALA A 16 -9.88 7.77 -11.01
C ALA A 16 -9.09 6.47 -10.76
N MET A 17 -9.50 5.68 -9.77
CA MET A 17 -8.91 4.39 -9.47
C MET A 17 -9.03 3.43 -10.65
N GLU A 18 -10.20 3.32 -11.29
CA GLU A 18 -10.38 2.43 -12.43
C GLU A 18 -9.55 2.86 -13.66
N ARG A 19 -9.40 4.17 -13.88
CA ARG A 19 -8.46 4.70 -14.89
C ARG A 19 -7.01 4.35 -14.56
N LEU A 20 -6.59 4.44 -13.31
CA LEU A 20 -5.23 4.03 -12.90
C LEU A 20 -5.00 2.53 -13.15
N ARG A 21 -5.92 1.68 -12.70
CA ARG A 21 -5.79 0.23 -12.84
C ARG A 21 -5.68 -0.22 -14.29
N ARG A 22 -6.48 0.37 -15.19
CA ARG A 22 -6.49 -0.03 -16.60
C ARG A 22 -5.42 0.69 -17.40
N ARG A 23 -5.36 2.02 -17.32
CA ARG A 23 -4.52 2.80 -18.24
C ARG A 23 -3.12 3.03 -17.70
N TYR A 24 -3.00 3.38 -16.42
CA TYR A 24 -1.69 3.69 -15.86
C TYR A 24 -0.85 2.43 -15.69
N ARG A 25 -1.43 1.36 -15.13
CA ARG A 25 -0.76 0.05 -15.04
C ARG A 25 -0.24 -0.43 -16.39
N GLU A 26 -1.06 -0.44 -17.43
CA GLU A 26 -0.69 -0.88 -18.78
C GLU A 26 0.38 0.03 -19.42
N ALA A 27 0.39 1.32 -19.08
CA ALA A 27 1.37 2.27 -19.58
C ALA A 27 2.76 2.15 -18.92
N LEU A 28 2.88 1.43 -17.79
CA LEU A 28 4.17 1.15 -17.16
C LEU A 28 4.99 0.21 -18.05
N LYS A 29 6.15 0.68 -18.50
CA LYS A 29 7.01 -0.02 -19.46
C LYS A 29 7.75 -1.24 -18.88
N ASP A 30 7.91 -1.27 -17.56
CA ASP A 30 8.70 -2.28 -16.85
C ASP A 30 7.77 -3.22 -16.08
N GLU A 31 7.96 -4.53 -16.24
CA GLU A 31 7.21 -5.55 -15.51
C GLU A 31 7.36 -5.42 -13.99
N ALA A 32 8.54 -5.03 -13.49
CA ALA A 32 8.77 -4.79 -12.07
C ALA A 32 7.90 -3.63 -11.56
N MET A 33 7.71 -2.58 -12.37
CA MET A 33 6.83 -1.47 -12.03
C MET A 33 5.36 -1.86 -12.06
N GLN A 34 4.96 -2.72 -13.01
CA GLN A 34 3.60 -3.28 -13.03
C GLN A 34 3.34 -4.16 -11.80
N ARG A 35 4.31 -5.01 -11.41
CA ARG A 35 4.22 -5.84 -10.20
C ARG A 35 4.10 -4.97 -8.94
N ALA A 36 4.96 -3.96 -8.79
CA ALA A 36 4.87 -3.04 -7.65
C ALA A 36 3.52 -2.30 -7.60
N PHE A 37 2.95 -1.91 -8.74
CA PHE A 37 1.61 -1.35 -8.79
C PHE A 37 0.54 -2.36 -8.36
N ASP A 38 0.63 -3.60 -8.85
CA ASP A 38 -0.32 -4.66 -8.53
C ASP A 38 -0.26 -5.04 -7.03
N GLU A 39 0.91 -4.95 -6.41
CA GLU A 39 1.12 -5.15 -4.97
C GLU A 39 0.53 -4.01 -4.12
N LEU A 40 0.61 -2.76 -4.60
CA LEU A 40 0.02 -1.58 -3.93
C LEU A 40 -1.51 -1.53 -4.04
N TRP A 41 -2.06 -2.08 -5.12
CA TRP A 41 -3.47 -1.94 -5.47
C TRP A 41 -4.45 -2.41 -4.38
N PRO A 42 -4.27 -3.58 -3.72
CA PRO A 42 -5.17 -4.05 -2.66
C PRO A 42 -5.31 -3.07 -1.50
N ALA A 43 -4.21 -2.44 -1.06
CA ALA A 43 -4.23 -1.47 0.02
C ALA A 43 -5.05 -0.22 -0.36
N TRP A 44 -4.84 0.30 -1.57
CA TRP A 44 -5.63 1.43 -2.07
C TRP A 44 -7.10 1.08 -2.23
N ALA A 45 -7.39 -0.10 -2.78
CA ALA A 45 -8.75 -0.55 -3.01
C ALA A 45 -9.51 -0.81 -1.71
N GLY A 46 -8.86 -1.36 -0.69
CA GLY A 46 -9.44 -1.63 0.63
C GLY A 46 -9.79 -0.36 1.40
N GLU A 47 -8.99 0.69 1.25
CA GLU A 47 -9.15 1.95 1.99
C GLU A 47 -10.01 3.01 1.28
N GLN A 48 -10.69 2.64 0.19
CA GLN A 48 -11.57 3.56 -0.56
C GLN A 48 -12.61 4.28 0.32
N GLY A 49 -13.13 3.61 1.35
CA GLY A 49 -14.08 4.21 2.29
C GLY A 49 -13.46 5.35 3.10
N ALA A 50 -12.25 5.12 3.64
CA ALA A 50 -11.49 6.12 4.38
C ALA A 50 -11.09 7.30 3.48
N MET A 51 -10.70 7.03 2.23
CA MET A 51 -10.38 8.06 1.24
C MET A 51 -11.59 8.97 0.95
N ILE A 52 -12.79 8.41 0.79
CA ILE A 52 -14.01 9.19 0.53
C ILE A 52 -14.35 10.12 1.70
N TYR A 53 -14.11 9.67 2.93
CA TYR A 53 -14.42 10.41 4.15
C TYR A 53 -13.48 11.61 4.39
N ALA A 54 -12.27 11.58 3.85
CA ALA A 54 -11.24 12.58 4.14
C ALA A 54 -11.48 13.96 3.48
N GLU A 55 -12.48 14.11 2.60
CA GLU A 55 -12.86 15.38 1.94
C GLU A 55 -11.70 16.18 1.29
N VAL A 56 -10.63 15.51 0.87
CA VAL A 56 -9.40 16.16 0.33
C VAL A 56 -9.51 16.51 -1.16
N LEU A 57 -8.72 17.52 -1.57
CA LEU A 57 -8.72 18.23 -2.87
C LEU A 57 -8.53 17.35 -4.13
N SER A 58 -7.90 16.18 -4.07
CA SER A 58 -7.86 15.25 -5.21
C SER A 58 -7.77 13.76 -4.81
N ALA A 59 -8.30 12.89 -5.66
CA ALA A 59 -8.23 11.43 -5.49
C ALA A 59 -6.80 10.89 -5.53
N LEU A 60 -5.88 11.56 -6.24
CA LEU A 60 -4.48 11.13 -6.34
C LEU A 60 -3.72 11.40 -5.04
N ASP A 61 -4.00 12.52 -4.37
CA ASP A 61 -3.38 12.85 -3.08
C ASP A 61 -3.79 11.83 -2.01
N LEU A 62 -5.04 11.37 -2.05
CA LEU A 62 -5.55 10.33 -1.15
C LEU A 62 -4.91 8.97 -1.40
N LEU A 63 -4.76 8.57 -2.66
CA LEU A 63 -4.05 7.33 -3.01
C LEU A 63 -2.58 7.39 -2.56
N LEU A 64 -1.91 8.52 -2.75
CA LEU A 64 -0.55 8.74 -2.27
C LEU A 64 -0.46 8.66 -0.75
N LEU A 65 -1.40 9.29 -0.03
CA LEU A 65 -1.46 9.25 1.43
C LEU A 65 -1.66 7.82 1.93
N THR A 66 -2.60 7.07 1.35
CA THR A 66 -2.83 5.67 1.71
C THR A 66 -1.60 4.81 1.40
N ALA A 67 -0.94 5.01 0.26
CA ALA A 67 0.32 4.33 -0.05
C ALA A 67 1.38 4.60 1.02
N ALA A 68 1.53 5.86 1.44
CA ALA A 68 2.50 6.26 2.45
C ALA A 68 2.19 5.64 3.83
N VAL A 69 0.91 5.54 4.20
CA VAL A 69 0.46 4.90 5.43
C VAL A 69 0.74 3.40 5.40
N ASP A 70 0.41 2.72 4.30
CA ASP A 70 0.65 1.28 4.17
C ASP A 70 2.15 0.96 4.12
N ASN A 71 2.95 1.74 3.37
CA ASN A 71 4.40 1.65 3.39
C ASN A 71 4.97 1.83 4.80
N ARG A 72 4.41 2.74 5.60
CA ARG A 72 4.83 2.93 7.00
C ARG A 72 4.52 1.69 7.85
N ARG A 73 3.34 1.09 7.67
CA ARG A 73 2.95 -0.15 8.36
C ARG A 73 3.93 -1.28 8.02
N GLU A 74 4.17 -1.52 6.73
CA GLU A 74 5.09 -2.55 6.23
C GLU A 74 6.51 -2.35 6.77
N ILE A 75 7.02 -1.11 6.74
CA ILE A 75 8.34 -0.79 7.29
C ILE A 75 8.43 -1.11 8.78
N GLU A 76 7.40 -0.82 9.58
CA GLU A 76 7.39 -1.14 11.00
C GLU A 76 7.30 -2.65 11.27
N GLU A 77 6.54 -3.39 10.46
CA GLU A 77 6.48 -4.85 10.48
C GLU A 77 7.86 -5.46 10.16
N LEU A 78 8.48 -5.06 9.04
CA LEU A 78 9.83 -5.49 8.66
C LEU A 78 10.88 -5.14 9.73
N ARG A 79 10.79 -3.96 10.35
CA ARG A 79 11.67 -3.58 11.46
C ARG A 79 11.50 -4.49 12.67
N LYS A 80 10.27 -4.92 12.97
CA LYS A 80 9.99 -5.86 14.06
C LYS A 80 10.62 -7.22 13.76
N GLU A 81 10.36 -7.77 12.58
CA GLU A 81 10.93 -9.04 12.13
C GLU A 81 12.46 -9.01 12.15
N ASN A 82 13.07 -7.92 11.67
CA ASN A 82 14.52 -7.78 11.66
C ASN A 82 15.12 -7.76 13.09
N ARG A 83 14.45 -7.11 14.05
CA ARG A 83 14.87 -7.13 15.46
C ARG A 83 14.78 -8.53 16.05
N GLU A 84 13.72 -9.26 15.75
CA GLU A 84 13.53 -10.64 16.22
C GLU A 84 14.59 -11.57 15.64
N ALA A 85 14.85 -11.48 14.33
CA ALA A 85 15.90 -12.25 13.66
C ALA A 85 17.29 -11.98 14.26
N ARG A 86 17.63 -10.71 14.52
CA ARG A 86 18.91 -10.36 15.18
C ARG A 86 19.05 -10.99 16.56
N ARG A 87 18.00 -10.92 17.39
CA ARG A 87 18.01 -11.55 18.73
C ARG A 87 18.23 -13.05 18.67
N LEU A 88 17.60 -13.74 17.72
CA LEU A 88 17.78 -15.18 17.52
C LEU A 88 19.21 -15.50 17.10
N ILE A 89 19.77 -14.74 16.16
CA ILE A 89 21.16 -14.91 15.70
C ILE A 89 22.14 -14.69 16.86
N GLU A 90 21.94 -13.64 17.65
CA GLU A 90 22.78 -13.36 18.83
C GLU A 90 22.71 -14.51 19.85
N GLY A 91 21.51 -14.99 20.18
CA GLY A 91 21.32 -16.11 21.11
C GLY A 91 21.99 -17.41 20.63
N LEU A 92 21.87 -17.73 19.34
CA LEU A 92 22.54 -18.89 18.75
C LEU A 92 24.07 -18.74 18.77
N ALA A 93 24.59 -17.54 18.49
CA ALA A 93 26.02 -17.27 18.53
C ALA A 93 26.59 -17.29 19.95
N GLU A 94 25.80 -16.99 20.97
CA GLU A 94 26.19 -17.16 22.37
C GLU A 94 26.17 -18.63 22.81
N ALA A 95 25.14 -19.39 22.43
CA ALA A 95 25.05 -20.82 22.72
C ALA A 95 26.24 -21.59 22.13
N ALA A 96 26.55 -21.34 20.85
CA ALA A 96 27.70 -21.96 20.17
C ALA A 96 29.04 -21.63 20.84
N ARG A 97 29.17 -20.44 21.45
CA ARG A 97 30.39 -20.02 22.19
C ARG A 97 30.50 -20.64 23.58
N ARG A 98 29.41 -21.17 24.15
CA ARG A 98 29.43 -21.87 25.45
C ARG A 98 29.71 -23.36 25.32
N GLU A 99 29.50 -23.93 24.13
CA GLU A 99 29.67 -25.35 23.85
C GLU A 99 31.04 -25.72 23.24
N GLY A 100 31.81 -24.74 22.76
CA GLY A 100 33.19 -24.91 22.25
C GLY A 100 34.23 -24.37 23.19
#